data_AF-A0A7Y7LY33-F1
#
_entry.id   AF-A0A7Y7LY33-F1
#
_cell.length_a   1.000
_cell.length_b   1.000
_cell.length_c   1.000
_cell.angle_alpha   90.00
_cell.angle_beta   90.00
_cell.angle_gamma   90.00
#
_symmetry.space_group_name_H-M   'P 1'
#
loop_
_entity.id
_entity.type
_entity.pdbx_description
1 polymer ?
#
loop_
_entity_poly.entity_id
_entity_poly.type
_entity_poly.pdbx_seq_one_letter_code
_entity_poly.pdbx_strand_id
1 'polypeptide(L)'
;MAATRQLTPLGVAALGLLAERAMHPYEMYQLLIHRREDRLVKVRPGTLYHTVGRLAEADLVKAVGTEREGNRPERTTYAILPAGREALELRLKELLARPAAEYPSFPQAVAEAHNLPAGVVLELLAERLAALETSLAELETDARLARSRGVEQRFWMDVLYQRAMTGAELDWIRQLHSDITTGAMPWQAPASFDNPASNKL
;
A
#
# COMPACT_ATOMS: atom_id res chain seq x y z
N MET A 1 -21.78 -14.83 -18.12
CA MET A 1 -21.37 -13.61 -17.40
C MET A 1 -19.86 -13.55 -17.44
N ALA A 2 -19.29 -12.62 -18.21
CA ALA A 2 -17.85 -12.46 -18.28
C ALA A 2 -17.35 -12.10 -16.87
N ALA A 3 -16.33 -12.81 -16.38
CA ALA A 3 -15.72 -12.48 -15.10
C ALA A 3 -15.24 -11.03 -15.17
N THR A 4 -15.95 -10.11 -14.51
CA THR A 4 -15.49 -8.73 -14.35
C THR A 4 -14.14 -8.81 -13.67
N ARG A 5 -13.07 -8.58 -14.44
CA ARG A 5 -11.71 -8.66 -13.93
C ARG A 5 -11.62 -7.66 -12.76
N GLN A 6 -11.41 -8.17 -11.55
CA GLN A 6 -11.39 -7.33 -10.35
C GLN A 6 -10.46 -6.13 -10.54
N LEU A 7 -10.92 -4.95 -10.10
CA LEU A 7 -10.12 -3.74 -10.16
C LEU A 7 -8.81 -3.95 -9.39
N THR A 8 -7.70 -3.66 -10.05
CA THR A 8 -6.39 -3.63 -9.40
C THR A 8 -6.36 -2.46 -8.39
N PRO A 9 -5.45 -2.47 -7.40
CA PRO A 9 -5.30 -1.33 -6.48
C PRO A 9 -5.09 0.00 -7.22
N LEU A 10 -4.30 -0.01 -8.31
CA LEU A 10 -4.08 1.20 -9.12
C LEU A 10 -5.34 1.59 -9.93
N GLY A 11 -6.17 0.62 -10.32
CA GLY A 11 -7.46 0.87 -10.94
C GLY A 11 -8.47 1.50 -9.97
N VAL A 12 -8.48 1.05 -8.71
CA VAL A 12 -9.27 1.68 -7.64
C VAL A 12 -8.83 3.13 -7.43
N ALA A 13 -7.52 3.40 -7.31
CA ALA A 13 -7.00 4.76 -7.16
C ALA A 13 -7.35 5.65 -8.37
N ALA A 14 -7.17 5.15 -9.60
CA ALA A 14 -7.51 5.90 -10.81
C ALA A 14 -9.02 6.23 -10.90
N LEU A 15 -9.90 5.27 -10.63
CA LEU A 15 -11.35 5.51 -10.61
C LEU A 15 -11.75 6.43 -9.45
N GLY A 16 -11.08 6.35 -8.30
CA GLY A 16 -11.28 7.27 -7.18
C GLY A 16 -11.02 8.73 -7.58
N LEU A 17 -9.88 9.00 -8.22
CA LEU A 17 -9.59 10.34 -8.75
C LEU A 17 -10.59 10.78 -9.82
N LEU A 18 -10.96 9.88 -10.74
CA LEU A 18 -11.94 10.18 -11.79
C LEU A 18 -13.37 10.36 -11.26
N ALA A 19 -13.67 9.85 -10.06
CA ALA A 19 -14.92 10.11 -9.37
C ALA A 19 -15.00 11.55 -8.85
N GLU A 20 -13.86 12.17 -8.54
CA GLU A 20 -13.75 13.59 -8.16
C GLU A 20 -13.94 14.50 -9.38
N ARG A 21 -13.25 14.23 -10.49
CA ARG A 21 -13.37 14.98 -11.76
C ARG A 21 -12.67 14.28 -12.92
N ALA A 22 -12.92 14.75 -14.15
CA ALA A 22 -12.14 14.33 -15.30
C ALA A 22 -10.67 14.74 -15.15
N MET A 23 -9.75 13.85 -15.53
CA MET A 23 -8.30 14.06 -15.42
C MET A 23 -7.54 13.38 -16.55
N HIS A 24 -6.35 13.90 -16.86
CA HIS A 24 -5.36 13.21 -17.69
C HIS A 24 -4.51 12.25 -16.82
N PRO A 25 -4.05 11.08 -17.32
CA PRO A 25 -3.26 10.16 -16.49
C PRO A 25 -1.99 10.75 -15.87
N TYR A 26 -1.32 11.69 -16.55
CA TYR A 26 -0.20 12.43 -15.95
C TYR A 26 -0.62 13.27 -14.74
N GLU A 27 -1.78 13.90 -14.82
CA GLU A 27 -2.31 14.72 -13.72
C GLU A 27 -2.70 13.82 -12.54
N MET A 28 -3.32 12.67 -12.81
CA MET A 28 -3.57 11.65 -11.80
C MET A 28 -2.26 11.23 -11.12
N TYR A 29 -1.21 10.93 -11.90
CA TYR A 29 0.11 10.60 -11.35
C TYR A 29 0.63 11.69 -10.41
N GLN A 30 0.64 12.95 -10.86
CA GLN A 30 1.10 14.07 -10.06
C GLN A 30 0.29 14.23 -8.77
N LEU A 31 -1.03 14.05 -8.84
CA LEU A 31 -1.92 14.16 -7.69
C LEU A 31 -1.73 13.02 -6.69
N LEU A 32 -1.57 11.77 -7.16
CA LEU A 32 -1.26 10.62 -6.30
C LEU A 32 0.06 10.83 -5.54
N ILE A 33 1.11 11.27 -6.22
CA ILE A 33 2.41 11.56 -5.58
C ILE A 33 2.30 12.74 -4.62
N HIS A 34 1.56 13.80 -5.00
CA HIS A 34 1.34 14.96 -4.13
C HIS A 34 0.59 14.59 -2.84
N ARG A 35 -0.39 13.68 -2.93
CA ARG A 35 -1.14 13.14 -1.80
C ARG A 35 -0.40 12.01 -1.05
N ARG A 36 0.81 11.65 -1.49
CA ARG A 36 1.60 10.53 -0.97
C ARG A 36 0.86 9.19 -0.99
N GLU A 37 -0.02 9.00 -1.97
CA GLU A 37 -0.78 7.75 -2.16
C GLU A 37 0.08 6.61 -2.71
N ASP A 38 1.34 6.89 -3.09
CA ASP A 38 2.34 5.88 -3.42
C ASP A 38 2.73 4.98 -2.22
N ARG A 39 2.33 5.37 -0.99
CA ARG A 39 2.37 4.50 0.20
C ARG A 39 1.30 3.39 0.19
N LEU A 40 0.19 3.59 -0.53
CA LEU A 40 -0.94 2.67 -0.57
C LEU A 40 -0.87 1.76 -1.79
N VAL A 41 -0.40 2.30 -2.90
CA VAL A 41 -0.29 1.57 -4.16
C VAL A 41 0.96 1.99 -4.90
N LYS A 42 1.68 1.03 -5.46
CA LYS A 42 2.84 1.32 -6.29
C LYS A 42 2.42 2.06 -7.57
N VAL A 43 2.72 3.35 -7.64
CA VAL A 43 2.40 4.19 -8.79
C VAL A 43 3.63 4.31 -9.69
N ARG A 44 3.48 3.95 -10.96
CA ARG A 44 4.46 4.26 -12.02
C ARG A 44 3.71 4.90 -13.18
N PRO A 45 4.24 5.95 -13.85
CA PRO A 45 3.55 6.62 -14.94
C PRO A 45 3.05 5.64 -16.00
N GLY A 46 3.94 4.83 -16.58
CA GLY A 46 3.58 3.86 -17.63
C GLY A 46 2.50 2.86 -17.20
N THR A 47 2.58 2.35 -15.96
CA THR A 47 1.56 1.44 -15.41
C THR A 47 0.22 2.14 -15.23
N LEU A 48 0.21 3.42 -14.84
CA LEU A 48 -1.02 4.20 -14.69
C LEU A 48 -1.67 4.47 -16.04
N TYR A 49 -0.92 4.89 -17.06
CA TYR A 49 -1.45 5.05 -18.43
C TYR A 49 -2.08 3.76 -18.93
N HIS A 50 -1.37 2.64 -18.78
CA HIS A 50 -1.89 1.33 -19.19
C HIS A 50 -3.14 0.93 -18.38
N THR A 51 -3.17 1.24 -17.08
CA THR A 51 -4.35 0.99 -16.23
C THR A 51 -5.55 1.80 -16.71
N VAL A 52 -5.39 3.10 -17.00
CA VAL A 52 -6.48 3.94 -17.54
C VAL A 52 -6.94 3.44 -18.90
N GLY A 53 -6.03 3.04 -19.79
CA GLY A 53 -6.37 2.42 -21.07
C GLY A 53 -7.26 1.17 -20.89
N ARG A 54 -6.90 0.29 -19.97
CA ARG A 54 -7.71 -0.90 -19.65
C ARG A 54 -9.06 -0.59 -19.02
N LEU A 55 -9.17 0.49 -18.25
CA LEU A 55 -10.46 0.96 -17.73
C LEU A 55 -11.35 1.49 -18.87
N ALA A 56 -10.75 2.12 -19.88
CA ALA A 56 -11.47 2.60 -21.07
C ALA A 56 -11.92 1.44 -21.96
N GLU A 57 -11.05 0.45 -22.20
CA GLU A 57 -11.39 -0.80 -22.92
C GLU A 57 -12.53 -1.58 -22.25
N ALA A 58 -12.70 -1.40 -20.93
CA ALA A 58 -13.75 -2.02 -20.14
C ALA A 58 -15.01 -1.14 -19.97
N ASP A 59 -15.12 -0.03 -20.71
CA ASP A 59 -16.23 0.94 -20.62
C ASP A 59 -16.50 1.49 -19.21
N LEU A 60 -15.46 1.54 -18.37
CA LEU A 60 -15.54 2.12 -17.01
C LEU A 60 -15.23 3.62 -17.02
N VAL A 61 -14.49 4.09 -18.03
CA VAL A 61 -14.16 5.49 -18.26
C VAL A 61 -14.26 5.80 -19.76
N LYS A 62 -14.44 7.06 -20.11
CA LYS A 62 -14.40 7.52 -21.51
C LYS A 62 -13.47 8.71 -21.68
N ALA A 63 -12.86 8.85 -22.86
CA ALA A 63 -12.19 10.07 -23.25
C ALA A 63 -13.23 11.21 -23.41
N VAL A 64 -12.96 12.39 -22.84
CA VAL A 64 -13.88 13.54 -22.87
C VAL A 64 -13.30 14.81 -23.48
N GLY A 65 -12.00 14.82 -23.80
CA GLY A 65 -11.38 15.91 -24.54
C GLY A 65 -9.90 15.65 -24.81
N THR A 66 -9.41 16.20 -25.92
CA THR A 66 -7.99 16.33 -26.22
C THR A 66 -7.63 17.81 -26.16
N GLU A 67 -6.91 18.22 -25.11
CA GLU A 67 -6.32 19.55 -25.08
C GLU A 67 -4.93 19.49 -25.71
N ARG A 68 -4.70 20.36 -26.69
CA ARG A 68 -3.40 20.54 -27.36
C ARG A 68 -2.77 21.82 -26.85
N GLU A 69 -1.94 21.72 -25.81
CA GLU A 69 -1.10 22.84 -25.36
C GLU A 69 0.17 22.92 -26.22
N GLY A 70 0.12 23.74 -27.27
CA GLY A 70 1.28 24.05 -28.12
C GLY A 70 1.84 22.83 -28.87
N ASN A 71 3.16 22.63 -28.83
CA ASN A 71 3.88 21.59 -29.58
C ASN A 71 4.01 20.25 -28.82
N ARG A 72 3.24 20.05 -27.75
CA ARG A 72 3.24 18.82 -26.94
C ARG A 72 2.26 17.77 -27.52
N PRO A 73 2.49 16.47 -27.27
CA PRO A 73 1.54 15.42 -27.66
C PRO A 73 0.16 15.66 -27.03
N GLU A 74 -0.89 15.22 -27.72
CA GLU A 74 -2.29 15.39 -27.29
C GLU A 74 -2.51 14.82 -25.88
N ARG A 75 -3.13 15.62 -25.00
CA ARG A 75 -3.52 15.18 -23.66
C ARG A 75 -4.98 14.72 -23.68
N THR A 76 -5.18 13.41 -23.72
CA THR A 76 -6.52 12.80 -23.57
C THR A 76 -6.96 12.79 -22.11
N THR A 77 -7.99 13.58 -21.80
CA THR A 77 -8.65 13.56 -20.49
C THR A 77 -9.72 12.47 -20.45
N TYR A 78 -9.84 11.80 -19.31
CA TYR A 78 -10.82 10.74 -19.10
C TYR A 78 -11.85 11.18 -18.06
N ALA A 79 -13.10 10.75 -18.22
CA ALA A 79 -14.15 10.87 -17.22
C ALA A 79 -14.72 9.49 -16.87
N ILE A 80 -15.05 9.29 -15.60
CA ILE A 80 -15.70 8.05 -15.14
C ILE A 80 -17.11 7.90 -15.72
N LEU A 81 -17.46 6.69 -16.11
CA LEU A 81 -18.81 6.31 -16.54
C LEU A 81 -19.63 5.77 -15.35
N PRO A 82 -20.97 5.68 -15.45
CA PRO A 82 -21.80 5.06 -14.41
C PRO A 82 -21.31 3.66 -14.00
N ALA A 83 -20.95 2.82 -14.98
CA ALA A 83 -20.37 1.50 -14.73
C ALA A 83 -19.04 1.55 -13.97
N GLY A 84 -18.21 2.57 -14.21
CA GLY A 84 -16.97 2.79 -13.45
C GLY A 84 -17.23 3.15 -11.98
N ARG A 85 -18.26 3.97 -11.71
CA ARG A 85 -18.67 4.30 -10.33
C ARG A 85 -19.18 3.07 -9.59
N GLU A 86 -20.01 2.26 -10.24
CA GLU A 86 -20.51 1.00 -9.67
C GLU A 86 -19.38 0.00 -9.40
N ALA A 87 -18.44 -0.15 -10.35
CA ALA A 87 -17.28 -1.02 -10.18
C ALA A 87 -16.39 -0.57 -9.01
N LEU A 88 -16.15 0.74 -8.87
CA LEU A 88 -15.41 1.30 -7.74
C LEU A 88 -16.13 1.01 -6.42
N GLU A 89 -17.42 1.30 -6.33
CA GLU A 89 -18.23 1.07 -5.13
C GLU A 89 -18.24 -0.40 -4.72
N LEU A 90 -18.48 -1.31 -5.66
CA LEU A 90 -18.46 -2.75 -5.40
C LEU A 90 -17.11 -3.21 -4.86
N ARG A 91 -16.01 -2.73 -5.46
CA ARG A 91 -14.68 -3.10 -5.01
C ARG A 91 -14.36 -2.57 -3.62
N LEU A 92 -14.73 -1.33 -3.30
CA LEU A 92 -14.53 -0.76 -1.97
C LEU A 92 -15.34 -1.52 -0.92
N LYS A 93 -16.60 -1.86 -1.20
CA LYS A 93 -17.43 -2.70 -0.30
C LYS A 93 -16.79 -4.05 -0.04
N GLU A 94 -16.27 -4.71 -1.07
CA GLU A 94 -15.58 -5.99 -0.94
C GLU A 94 -14.34 -5.87 -0.04
N LEU A 95 -13.47 -4.90 -0.32
CA LEU A 95 -12.22 -4.68 0.43
C LEU A 95 -12.47 -4.31 1.89
N LEU A 96 -13.52 -3.55 2.18
CA LEU A 96 -13.85 -3.16 3.56
C LEU A 96 -14.54 -4.28 4.33
N ALA A 97 -15.37 -5.10 3.68
CA ALA A 97 -16.19 -6.10 4.35
C ALA A 97 -15.47 -7.44 4.56
N ARG A 98 -14.53 -7.79 3.68
CA ARG A 98 -13.92 -9.12 3.66
C ARG A 98 -12.40 -9.02 3.73
N PRO A 99 -11.77 -9.56 4.79
CA PRO A 99 -10.33 -9.71 4.82
C PRO A 99 -9.85 -10.48 3.58
N ALA A 100 -8.92 -9.88 2.84
CA ALA A 100 -8.25 -10.57 1.74
C ALA A 100 -7.10 -11.41 2.30
N ALA A 101 -6.77 -12.51 1.62
CA ALA A 101 -5.51 -13.20 1.86
C ALA A 101 -4.37 -12.30 1.37
N GLU A 102 -3.81 -11.52 2.27
CA GLU A 102 -2.60 -10.74 2.04
C GLU A 102 -1.38 -11.59 2.40
N TYR A 103 -0.32 -11.49 1.58
CA TYR A 103 0.94 -12.21 1.80
C TYR A 103 2.06 -11.19 2.08
N PRO A 104 2.01 -10.50 3.24
CA PRO A 104 3.04 -9.54 3.61
C PRO A 104 4.38 -10.25 3.81
N SER A 105 5.47 -9.62 3.36
CA SER A 105 6.81 -10.23 3.39
C SER A 105 7.40 -10.35 4.80
N PHE A 106 7.04 -9.45 5.73
CA PHE A 106 7.64 -9.46 7.07
C PHE A 106 7.19 -10.64 7.94
N PRO A 107 5.90 -11.01 8.02
CA PRO A 107 5.49 -12.23 8.70
C PRO A 107 6.16 -13.49 8.16
N GLN A 108 6.41 -13.56 6.85
CA GLN A 108 7.22 -14.64 6.27
C GLN A 108 8.66 -14.61 6.79
N ALA A 109 9.30 -13.45 6.84
CA ALA A 109 10.65 -13.31 7.39
C ALA A 109 10.71 -13.72 8.88
N VAL A 110 9.73 -13.32 9.69
CA VAL A 110 9.61 -13.73 11.09
C VAL A 110 9.46 -15.24 11.21
N ALA A 111 8.59 -15.85 10.39
CA ALA A 111 8.41 -17.30 10.39
C ALA A 111 9.72 -18.03 10.07
N GLU A 112 10.56 -17.49 9.19
CA GLU A 112 11.84 -18.08 8.79
C GLU A 112 13.06 -17.61 9.60
N ALA A 113 12.89 -16.70 10.56
CA ALA A 113 14.01 -16.05 11.26
C ALA A 113 14.93 -17.04 12.01
N HIS A 114 14.38 -18.15 12.50
CA HIS A 114 15.11 -19.24 13.17
C HIS A 114 16.24 -19.86 12.33
N ASN A 115 16.28 -19.61 11.03
CA ASN A 115 17.39 -20.01 10.16
C ASN A 115 18.64 -19.11 10.30
N LEU A 116 18.57 -18.03 11.09
CA LEU A 116 19.65 -17.08 11.31
C LEU A 116 20.15 -17.12 12.77
N PRO A 117 21.44 -16.82 13.01
CA PRO A 117 21.94 -16.61 14.38
C PRO A 117 21.20 -15.47 15.07
N ALA A 118 21.01 -15.57 16.40
CA ALA A 118 20.31 -14.57 17.20
C ALA A 118 20.86 -13.15 17.02
N GLY A 119 22.20 -13.01 17.00
CA GLY A 119 22.84 -11.70 16.82
C GLY A 119 22.49 -11.02 15.50
N VAL A 120 22.41 -11.80 14.41
CA VAL A 120 22.00 -11.29 13.08
C VAL A 120 20.54 -10.86 13.09
N VAL A 121 19.67 -11.65 13.73
CA VAL A 121 18.25 -11.31 13.86
C VAL A 121 18.07 -10.01 14.64
N LEU A 122 18.75 -9.87 15.78
CA LEU A 122 18.70 -8.66 16.60
C LEU A 122 19.16 -7.42 15.84
N GLU A 123 20.27 -7.50 15.09
CA GLU A 123 20.79 -6.40 14.26
C GLU A 123 19.76 -5.97 13.20
N LEU A 124 19.21 -6.92 12.45
CA LEU A 124 18.21 -6.63 11.41
C LEU A 124 16.89 -6.10 11.97
N LEU A 125 16.46 -6.58 13.14
CA LEU A 125 15.29 -6.05 13.83
C LEU A 125 15.54 -4.61 14.30
N ALA A 126 16.74 -4.27 14.77
CA ALA A 126 17.10 -2.91 15.15
C ALA A 126 17.08 -1.94 13.95
N GLU A 127 17.60 -2.36 12.80
CA GLU A 127 17.50 -1.59 11.54
C GLU A 127 16.04 -1.35 11.15
N ARG A 128 15.20 -2.40 11.23
CA ARG A 128 13.78 -2.31 10.94
C ARG A 128 13.05 -1.36 11.89
N LEU A 129 13.37 -1.40 13.20
CA LEU A 129 12.79 -0.47 14.18
C LEU A 129 13.06 0.98 13.79
N ALA A 130 14.31 1.33 13.46
CA ALA A 130 14.66 2.69 13.06
C ALA A 130 13.90 3.16 11.79
N ALA A 131 13.73 2.27 10.82
CA ALA A 131 12.95 2.55 9.62
C ALA A 131 11.46 2.77 9.94
N LEU A 132 10.86 1.92 10.77
CA LEU A 132 9.45 2.04 11.17
C LEU A 132 9.20 3.30 12.04
N GLU A 133 10.14 3.68 12.90
CA GLU A 133 10.08 4.93 13.68
C GLU A 133 10.07 6.15 12.75
N THR A 134 10.90 6.13 11.70
CA THR A 134 10.92 7.17 10.67
C THR A 134 9.57 7.25 9.96
N SER A 135 9.05 6.11 9.49
CA SER A 135 7.72 6.06 8.84
C SER A 135 6.59 6.52 9.76
N LEU A 136 6.64 6.20 11.05
CA LEU A 136 5.66 6.65 12.03
C LEU A 136 5.69 8.19 12.17
N ALA A 137 6.88 8.78 12.27
CA ALA A 137 7.04 10.23 12.35
C ALA A 137 6.55 10.96 11.08
N GLU A 138 6.73 10.36 9.90
CA GLU A 138 6.20 10.86 8.64
C GLU A 138 4.66 10.86 8.63
N LEU A 139 4.03 9.76 9.03
CA LEU A 139 2.57 9.64 9.12
C LEU A 139 1.98 10.65 10.12
N GLU A 140 2.65 10.86 11.26
CA GLU A 140 2.24 11.87 12.23
C GLU A 140 2.37 13.30 11.70
N THR A 141 3.38 13.56 10.88
CA THR A 141 3.56 14.85 10.21
C THR A 141 2.46 15.08 9.17
N ASP A 142 2.13 14.07 8.36
CA ASP A 142 1.04 14.12 7.37
C ASP A 142 -0.31 14.38 8.04
N ALA A 143 -0.63 13.65 9.11
CA ALA A 143 -1.85 13.85 9.90
C ALA A 143 -1.95 15.27 10.47
N ARG A 144 -0.83 15.81 10.98
CA ARG A 144 -0.77 17.18 11.52
C ARG A 144 -1.00 18.23 10.43
N LEU A 145 -0.42 18.02 9.24
CA LEU A 145 -0.58 18.90 8.09
C LEU A 145 -2.02 18.88 7.54
N ALA A 146 -2.62 17.70 7.42
CA ALA A 146 -4.02 17.57 7.00
C ALA A 146 -4.95 18.32 7.98
N ARG A 147 -4.73 18.15 9.28
CA ARG A 147 -5.47 18.87 10.32
C ARG A 147 -5.29 20.39 10.25
N SER A 148 -4.05 20.87 10.10
CA SER A 148 -3.78 22.31 10.05
C SER A 148 -4.36 22.99 8.80
N ARG A 149 -4.54 22.23 7.72
CA ARG A 149 -5.22 22.67 6.49
C ARG A 149 -6.76 22.56 6.54
N GLY A 150 -7.32 22.07 7.65
CA GLY A 150 -8.77 21.90 7.80
C GLY A 150 -9.35 20.76 6.96
N VAL A 151 -8.52 19.80 6.51
CA VAL A 151 -8.99 18.63 5.76
C VAL A 151 -9.76 17.70 6.71
N GLU A 152 -11.00 17.38 6.37
CA GLU A 152 -11.83 16.48 7.16
C GLU A 152 -11.20 15.09 7.32
N GLN A 153 -11.31 14.51 8.53
CA GLN A 153 -10.64 13.25 8.90
C GLN A 153 -10.92 12.08 7.95
N ARG A 154 -12.14 12.02 7.38
CA ARG A 154 -12.51 10.96 6.43
C ARG A 154 -11.60 10.90 5.19
N PHE A 155 -10.93 11.99 4.82
CA PHE A 155 -10.04 12.05 3.66
C PHE A 155 -8.59 11.64 3.96
N TRP A 156 -8.25 11.40 5.22
CA TRP A 156 -6.92 10.94 5.63
C TRP A 156 -6.99 9.83 6.70
N MET A 157 -8.09 9.09 6.73
CA MET A 157 -8.27 7.97 7.67
C MET A 157 -7.30 6.81 7.40
N ASP A 158 -6.79 6.70 6.17
CA ASP A 158 -5.72 5.77 5.79
C ASP A 158 -4.44 6.05 6.59
N VAL A 159 -4.08 7.31 6.82
CA VAL A 159 -2.94 7.70 7.66
C VAL A 159 -3.10 7.19 9.09
N LEU A 160 -4.32 7.30 9.63
CA LEU A 160 -4.62 6.84 10.99
C LEU A 160 -4.50 5.32 11.11
N TYR A 161 -5.01 4.60 10.10
CA TYR A 161 -4.86 3.16 10.01
C TYR A 161 -3.39 2.76 9.94
N GLN A 162 -2.61 3.35 9.02
CA GLN A 162 -1.18 3.06 8.88
C GLN A 162 -0.41 3.37 10.15
N ARG A 163 -0.70 4.51 10.82
CA ARG A 163 -0.08 4.86 12.10
C ARG A 163 -0.33 3.78 13.16
N ALA A 164 -1.57 3.30 13.27
CA ALA A 164 -1.92 2.27 14.23
C ALA A 164 -1.18 0.95 13.94
N MET A 165 -1.13 0.53 12.68
CA MET A 165 -0.45 -0.71 12.29
C MET A 165 1.06 -0.64 12.46
N THR A 166 1.69 0.47 12.06
CA THR A 166 3.14 0.70 12.26
C THR A 166 3.49 0.74 13.75
N GLY A 167 2.65 1.38 14.58
CA GLY A 167 2.85 1.39 16.03
C GLY A 167 2.77 -0.02 16.65
N ALA A 168 1.77 -0.81 16.24
CA ALA A 168 1.64 -2.18 16.70
C ALA A 168 2.84 -3.06 16.30
N GLU A 169 3.36 -2.88 15.07
CA GLU A 169 4.54 -3.61 14.62
C GLU A 169 5.81 -3.20 15.40
N LEU A 170 6.00 -1.90 15.66
CA LEU A 170 7.10 -1.41 16.49
C LEU A 170 7.09 -2.02 17.88
N ASP A 171 5.95 -2.02 18.55
CA ASP A 171 5.80 -2.55 19.89
C ASP A 171 6.08 -4.07 19.92
N TRP A 172 5.58 -4.79 18.91
CA TRP A 172 5.84 -6.22 18.76
C TRP A 172 7.32 -6.52 18.52
N ILE A 173 8.00 -5.79 17.63
CA ILE A 173 9.42 -6.01 17.35
C ILE A 173 10.28 -5.66 18.58
N ARG A 174 9.95 -4.59 19.31
CA ARG A 174 10.66 -4.24 20.56
C ARG A 174 10.55 -5.36 21.59
N GLN A 175 9.36 -5.93 21.74
CA GLN A 175 9.17 -7.07 22.64
C GLN A 175 9.99 -8.28 22.19
N LEU A 176 9.91 -8.66 20.90
CA LEU A 176 10.69 -9.77 20.36
C LEU A 176 12.21 -9.58 20.57
N HIS A 177 12.71 -8.38 20.27
CA HIS A 177 14.11 -8.04 20.47
C HIS A 177 14.52 -8.19 21.94
N SER A 178 13.67 -7.73 22.88
CA SER A 178 13.89 -7.90 24.32
C SER A 178 13.88 -9.37 24.73
N ASP A 179 12.94 -10.16 24.22
CA ASP A 179 12.79 -11.58 24.57
C ASP A 179 14.00 -12.41 24.14
N ILE A 180 14.52 -12.15 22.94
CA ILE A 180 15.74 -12.79 22.44
C ILE A 180 16.97 -12.33 23.26
N THR A 181 17.08 -11.03 23.55
CA THR A 181 18.23 -10.46 24.27
C THR A 181 18.30 -10.92 25.72
N THR A 182 17.16 -11.04 26.39
CA THR A 182 17.06 -11.50 27.79
C THR A 182 17.06 -13.02 27.93
N GLY A 183 16.94 -13.75 26.82
CA GLY A 183 16.79 -15.20 26.82
C GLY A 183 15.41 -15.70 27.24
N ALA A 184 14.43 -14.81 27.42
CA ALA A 184 13.02 -15.19 27.62
C ALA A 184 12.48 -16.00 26.43
N MET A 185 13.03 -15.76 25.24
CA MET A 185 12.90 -16.63 24.07
C MET A 185 14.26 -17.28 23.76
N PRO A 186 14.48 -18.55 24.15
CA PRO A 186 15.71 -19.26 23.81
C PRO A 186 15.90 -19.35 22.30
N TRP A 187 17.03 -18.85 21.81
CA TRP A 187 17.38 -18.90 20.39
C TRP A 187 18.43 -19.98 20.15
N GLN A 188 18.03 -21.09 19.54
CA GLN A 188 18.96 -22.15 19.19
C GLN A 188 19.75 -21.77 17.93
N ALA A 189 21.00 -22.22 17.85
CA ALA A 189 21.75 -22.12 16.61
C ALA A 189 21.00 -22.89 15.51
N PRO A 190 21.07 -22.45 14.23
CA PRO A 190 20.45 -23.19 13.13
C PRO A 190 20.92 -24.65 13.19
N ALA A 191 19.99 -25.59 13.15
CA ALA A 191 20.34 -27.01 13.12
C ALA A 191 21.24 -27.26 11.90
N SER A 192 22.35 -27.96 12.09
CA SER A 192 23.12 -28.45 10.95
C SER A 192 22.23 -29.40 10.14
N PHE A 193 22.45 -29.47 8.82
CA PHE A 193 21.70 -30.34 7.91
C PHE A 193 21.63 -31.82 8.38
N ASP A 194 22.54 -32.23 9.26
CA ASP A 194 22.63 -33.59 9.82
C ASP A 194 21.67 -33.87 10.99
N ASN A 195 20.92 -32.87 11.49
CA ASN A 195 19.98 -33.06 12.61
C ASN A 195 18.62 -32.36 12.36
N PRO A 196 17.66 -33.01 11.68
CA PRO A 196 16.39 -32.39 11.29
C PRO A 196 15.39 -32.19 12.44
N ALA A 197 15.77 -32.47 13.69
CA ALA A 197 14.87 -32.39 14.83
C ALA A 197 14.76 -30.96 15.39
N SER A 198 14.15 -30.05 14.64
CA SER A 198 13.55 -28.83 15.21
C SER A 198 12.41 -28.38 14.31
N ASN A 199 11.29 -29.06 14.49
CA ASN A 199 10.09 -28.90 13.69
C ASN A 199 9.46 -27.52 13.89
N LYS A 200 9.35 -26.78 12.78
CA LYS A 200 8.14 -26.00 12.51
C LYS A 200 6.93 -26.95 12.48
N LEU A 201 5.82 -26.51 13.06
CA LEU A 201 4.52 -27.19 12.94
C LEU A 201 4.11 -27.33 11.47
#